data_AF-A0A4Z0GUL4-F1
#
_entry.id   AF-A0A4Z0GUL4-F1
#
_cell.length_a   1.000
_cell.length_b   1.000
_cell.length_c   1.000
_cell.angle_alpha   90.00
_cell.angle_beta   90.00
_cell.angle_gamma   90.00
#
_symmetry.space_group_name_H-M   'P 1'
#
loop_
_entity.id
_entity.type
_entity.pdbx_description
1 polymer ?
#
loop_
_entity_poly.entity_id
_entity_poly.type
_entity_poly.pdbx_seq_one_letter_code
_entity_poly.pdbx_strand_id
1 'polypeptide(L)'
;MDLKNQLLQQGYDHIDILLIDDQSNQTTVPDISLHKVTDLEFKLYLDPDTVTYHLEEQDPYFEAKQKDEEGEMRNVKGFVLEW
;
A
#
# COMPACT_ATOMS: atom_id res chain seq x y z
N MET A 1 -5.74 -12.81 2.69
CA MET A 1 -5.87 -11.88 3.82
C MET A 1 -5.42 -10.55 3.31
N ASP A 2 -6.30 -9.56 3.30
CA ASP A 2 -6.10 -8.27 2.65
C ASP A 2 -5.23 -7.35 3.53
N LEU A 3 -4.51 -6.41 2.91
CA LEU A 3 -3.49 -5.56 3.54
C LEU A 3 -4.02 -4.86 4.79
N LYS A 4 -5.24 -4.33 4.71
CA LYS A 4 -5.94 -3.71 5.82
C LYS A 4 -5.97 -4.59 7.07
N ASN A 5 -6.34 -5.87 6.93
CA ASN A 5 -6.51 -6.77 8.06
C ASN A 5 -5.16 -7.11 8.70
N GLN A 6 -4.10 -7.25 7.91
CA GLN A 6 -2.77 -7.49 8.43
C GLN A 6 -2.23 -6.28 9.22
N LEU A 7 -2.44 -5.08 8.70
CA LEU A 7 -2.04 -3.84 9.38
C LEU A 7 -2.81 -3.63 10.69
N LEU A 8 -4.12 -3.84 10.69
CA LEU A 8 -4.93 -3.80 11.91
C LEU A 8 -4.45 -4.81 12.97
N GLN A 9 -4.00 -6.00 12.56
CA GLN A 9 -3.45 -7.01 13.48
C GLN A 9 -2.12 -6.59 14.11
N GLN A 10 -1.33 -5.77 13.41
CA GLN A 10 -0.09 -5.21 13.93
C GLN A 10 -0.31 -3.97 14.84
N GLY A 11 -1.55 -3.48 14.93
CA GLY A 11 -1.91 -2.35 15.79
C GLY A 11 -1.96 -1.00 15.07
N TYR A 12 -1.85 -0.98 13.74
CA TYR A 12 -2.04 0.24 12.96
C TYR A 12 -3.52 0.65 12.94
N ASP A 13 -3.78 1.94 13.13
CA ASP A 13 -5.12 2.55 13.07
C ASP A 13 -5.22 3.57 11.93
N HIS A 14 -4.23 4.48 11.88
CA HIS A 14 -4.05 5.51 10.86
C HIS A 14 -2.64 5.39 10.27
N ILE A 15 -2.54 5.37 8.95
CA ILE A 15 -1.28 5.22 8.24
C ILE A 15 -1.17 6.20 7.07
N ASP A 16 0.07 6.50 6.73
CA ASP A 16 0.42 7.08 5.44
C ASP A 16 1.11 6.00 4.60
N ILE A 17 0.92 6.05 3.28
CA ILE A 17 1.60 5.12 2.37
C ILE A 17 2.45 5.91 1.40
N LEU A 18 3.75 5.65 1.40
CA LEU A 18 4.68 6.16 0.40
C LEU A 18 4.83 5.14 -0.71
N LEU A 19 4.27 5.44 -1.89
CA LEU A 19 4.42 4.64 -3.10
C LEU A 19 5.62 5.11 -3.90
N ILE A 20 6.48 4.17 -4.31
CA ILE A 20 7.62 4.40 -5.18
C ILE A 20 7.48 3.47 -6.39
N ASP A 21 7.49 4.02 -7.61
CA ASP A 21 7.46 3.22 -8.84
C ASP A 21 8.86 2.90 -9.38
N ASP A 22 8.91 2.06 -10.42
CA ASP A 22 10.16 1.67 -11.11
C ASP A 22 10.96 2.87 -11.68
N GLN A 23 10.30 4.00 -11.92
CA GLN A 23 10.94 5.23 -12.39
C GLN A 23 11.43 6.13 -11.24
N SER A 24 11.35 5.65 -9.99
CA SER A 24 11.63 6.41 -8.77
C SER A 24 10.70 7.61 -8.55
N ASN A 25 9.53 7.63 -9.18
CA ASN A 25 8.50 8.63 -8.84
C ASN A 25 7.91 8.26 -7.49
N GLN A 26 7.79 9.26 -6.62
CA GLN A 26 7.26 9.09 -5.27
C GLN A 26 5.88 9.72 -5.18
N THR A 27 4.91 8.97 -4.67
CA THR A 27 3.57 9.45 -4.40
C THR A 27 3.19 9.06 -2.98
N THR A 28 2.83 10.05 -2.16
CA THR A 28 2.34 9.78 -0.81
C THR A 28 0.81 9.78 -0.81
N VAL A 29 0.22 8.76 -0.22
CA VAL A 29 -1.22 8.67 0.07
C VAL A 29 -1.39 8.82 1.58
N PRO A 30 -1.67 10.04 2.06
CA PRO A 30 -1.74 10.31 3.49
C PRO A 30 -3.12 10.00 4.09
N ASP A 31 -3.17 9.97 5.42
CA ASP A 31 -4.34 9.91 6.30
C ASP A 31 -5.32 8.77 5.94
N ILE A 32 -4.76 7.57 5.82
CA ILE A 32 -5.56 6.37 5.63
C ILE A 32 -5.97 5.83 6.98
N SER A 33 -7.24 6.05 7.32
CA SER A 33 -7.88 5.36 8.45
C SER A 33 -8.25 3.93 8.05
N LEU A 34 -7.57 2.94 8.63
CA LEU A 34 -7.75 1.52 8.32
C LEU A 34 -9.16 1.02 8.68
N HIS A 35 -9.79 1.62 9.68
CA HIS A 35 -11.17 1.32 10.05
C HIS A 35 -12.21 1.86 9.06
N LYS A 36 -11.89 2.94 8.33
CA LYS A 36 -12.81 3.59 7.38
C LYS A 36 -12.60 3.11 5.94
N VAL A 37 -11.41 2.66 5.59
CA VAL A 37 -11.13 2.12 4.26
C VAL A 37 -11.75 0.72 4.13
N THR A 38 -12.52 0.50 3.08
CA THR A 38 -13.13 -0.82 2.82
C THR A 38 -12.10 -1.79 2.28
N ASP A 39 -11.32 -1.34 1.29
CA ASP A 39 -10.34 -2.11 0.54
C ASP A 39 -9.17 -1.19 0.19
N LEU A 40 -7.95 -1.55 0.63
CA LEU A 40 -6.79 -0.68 0.51
C LEU A 40 -6.18 -0.79 -0.89
N GLU A 41 -6.14 -2.01 -1.40
CA GLU A 41 -5.68 -2.38 -2.72
C GLU A 41 -6.44 -1.61 -3.79
N PHE A 42 -7.78 -1.56 -3.68
CA PHE A 42 -8.60 -0.78 -4.60
C PHE A 42 -8.35 0.73 -4.48
N LYS A 43 -8.22 1.28 -3.26
CA LYS A 43 -7.92 2.70 -3.04
C LYS A 43 -6.60 3.11 -3.68
N LEU A 44 -5.63 2.19 -3.71
CA LEU A 44 -4.29 2.39 -4.24
C LEU A 44 -4.15 1.93 -5.70
N TYR A 45 -5.24 1.52 -6.35
CA TYR A 45 -5.27 0.98 -7.71
C TYR A 45 -4.30 -0.21 -7.91
N LEU A 46 -4.11 -1.01 -6.87
CA LEU A 46 -3.27 -2.20 -6.90
C LEU A 46 -4.04 -3.39 -7.45
N ASP A 47 -3.31 -4.28 -8.12
CA ASP A 47 -3.78 -5.60 -8.48
C ASP A 47 -3.64 -6.53 -7.26
N PRO A 48 -4.75 -6.93 -6.61
CA PRO A 48 -4.73 -7.69 -5.35
C PRO A 48 -4.03 -9.05 -5.48
N ASP A 49 -4.04 -9.65 -6.68
CA ASP A 49 -3.39 -10.94 -6.94
C ASP A 49 -1.86 -10.83 -7.02
N THR A 50 -1.31 -9.61 -7.05
CA THR A 50 0.13 -9.35 -7.18
C THR A 50 0.77 -8.82 -5.90
N VAL A 51 -0.02 -8.55 -4.87
CA VAL A 51 0.48 -7.90 -3.65
C VAL A 51 1.30 -8.89 -2.82
N THR A 52 2.55 -8.51 -2.56
CA THR A 52 3.47 -9.22 -1.67
C THR A 52 3.77 -8.33 -0.46
N TYR A 53 3.57 -8.87 0.74
CA TYR A 53 3.68 -8.13 1.99
C TYR A 53 4.97 -8.45 2.74
N HIS A 54 5.61 -7.41 3.26
CA HIS A 54 6.84 -7.47 4.06
C HIS A 54 6.65 -6.64 5.33
N LEU A 55 5.78 -7.11 6.22
CA LEU A 55 5.38 -6.37 7.44
C LEU A 55 6.22 -6.71 8.68
N GLU A 56 7.16 -7.66 8.59
CA GLU A 56 8.07 -8.04 9.68
C GLU A 56 9.40 -7.26 9.65
N GLU A 57 9.60 -6.43 8.63
CA GLU A 57 10.79 -5.62 8.44
C GLU A 57 10.79 -4.38 9.36
N GLN A 58 11.96 -3.78 9.58
CA GLN A 58 12.08 -2.52 10.36
C GLN A 58 11.22 -1.39 9.78
N ASP A 59 11.10 -1.36 8.44
CA ASP A 59 10.22 -0.47 7.71
C ASP A 59 9.22 -1.33 6.92
N PRO A 60 7.98 -1.51 7.41
CA PRO A 60 6.98 -2.35 6.75
C PRO A 60 6.67 -1.85 5.34
N TYR A 61 6.66 -2.76 4.36
CA TYR A 61 6.34 -2.43 2.98
C TYR A 61 5.55 -3.52 2.26
N PHE A 62 5.01 -3.18 1.11
CA PHE A 62 4.43 -4.12 0.15
C PHE A 62 4.93 -3.82 -1.27
N GLU A 63 4.90 -4.84 -2.11
CA GLU A 63 5.20 -4.73 -3.54
C GLU A 63 3.98 -5.22 -4.32
N ALA A 64 3.56 -4.49 -5.34
CA ALA A 64 2.37 -4.82 -6.12
C ALA A 64 2.43 -4.19 -7.51
N LYS A 65 1.58 -4.67 -8.41
CA LYS A 65 1.30 -3.94 -9.65
C LYS A 65 0.23 -2.90 -9.40
N GLN A 66 0.50 -1.66 -9.81
CA GLN A 66 -0.45 -0.57 -9.80
C GLN A 66 -0.84 -0.22 -11.23
N LYS A 67 -2.13 0.03 -11.45
CA LYS A 67 -2.62 0.63 -12.68
C LYS A 67 -2.46 2.14 -12.63
N ASP A 68 -1.73 2.71 -13.59
CA ASP A 68 -1.61 4.16 -13.72
C ASP A 68 -2.84 4.82 -14.39
N GLU A 69 -2.80 6.14 -14.56
CA GLU A 69 -3.88 6.91 -15.19
C GLU A 69 -4.06 6.59 -16.69
N GLU A 70 -3.01 6.11 -17.36
CA GLU A 70 -3.03 5.69 -18.77
C GLU A 70 -3.51 4.24 -18.93
N GLY A 71 -3.61 3.53 -17.81
CA GLY A 71 -4.07 2.15 -17.72
C GLY A 71 -2.97 1.11 -17.87
N GLU A 72 -1.70 1.52 -17.87
CA GLU A 72 -0.56 0.61 -17.86
C GLU A 72 -0.32 0.07 -16.45
N MET A 73 0.18 -1.17 -16.38
CA MET A 73 0.51 -1.83 -15.13
C MET A 73 1.99 -1.63 -14.85
N ARG A 74 2.31 -0.93 -13.75
CA ARG A 74 3.68 -0.71 -13.26
C ARG A 74 3.89 -1.38 -11.92
N ASN A 75 5.13 -1.77 -11.61
CA ASN A 75 5.43 -2.23 -10.26
C ASN A 75 5.59 -1.03 -9.34
N VAL A 76 5.03 -1.14 -8.15
CA VAL A 76 5.17 -0.14 -7.10
C VAL A 76 5.56 -0.82 -5.80
N LYS A 77 6.39 -0.11 -5.04
CA LYS A 77 6.75 -0.43 -3.67
C LYS A 77 6.09 0.58 -2.74
N GLY A 78 5.18 0.11 -1.89
CA GLY A 78 4.49 0.93 -0.91
C GLY A 78 5.05 0.73 0.49
N PHE A 79 5.61 1.77 1.07
CA PHE A 79 6.05 1.77 2.47
C PHE A 79 4.92 2.25 3.35
N VAL A 80 4.66 1.50 4.42
CA VAL A 80 3.64 1.84 5.42
C VAL A 80 4.31 2.66 6.51
N LEU A 81 3.87 3.90 6.65
CA LEU A 81 4.37 4.85 7.65
C LEU A 81 3.30 4.99 8.73
N GLU A 82 3.67 4.73 9.98
CA GLU A 82 2.79 4.98 11.14
C GLU A 82 2.74 6.46 11.45
N TRP A 83 1.56 6.95 11.84
CA TRP A 83 1.38 8.30 12.35
C TRP A 83 0.71 8.29 13.73
#